data_AF-A0A3D0X0G0-F1
#
_entry.id   AF-A0A3D0X0G0-F1
#
_cell.length_a   1.000
_cell.length_b   1.000
_cell.length_c   1.000
_cell.angle_alpha   90.00
_cell.angle_beta   90.00
_cell.angle_gamma   90.00
#
_symmetry.space_group_name_H-M   'P 1'
#
loop_
_entity.id
_entity.type
_entity.pdbx_description
1 polymer ?
#
loop_
_entity_poly.entity_id
_entity_poly.type
_entity_poly.pdbx_seq_one_letter_code
_entity_poly.pdbx_strand_id
1 'polypeptide(L)'
;MILAAGEGKRMKRDLPKALLPVLFKPMLQWVLDAARAAGAGRACVVTGCRHEQVEAWLAEHDPEAETAYQPERLGTGHAVRMASEFIRAHAQGGSVLVLNGDAPFLGAAAIRGALRRHLRDGNAVTLISARLEDPTG
;
A
#
# COMPACT_ATOMS: atom_id res chain seq x y z
N MET A 1 -3.53 -3.77 -2.69
CA MET A 1 -3.19 -2.44 -3.21
C MET A 1 -2.40 -1.67 -2.15
N ILE A 2 -1.50 -0.80 -2.58
CA ILE A 2 -0.62 0.00 -1.71
C ILE A 2 -0.76 1.47 -2.09
N LEU A 3 -1.05 2.32 -1.11
CA LEU A 3 -1.27 3.75 -1.32
C LEU A 3 0.06 4.50 -1.16
N ALA A 4 0.60 5.02 -2.26
CA ALA A 4 1.91 5.69 -2.32
C ALA A 4 1.83 7.10 -2.96
N ALA A 5 0.63 7.63 -3.18
CA ALA A 5 0.42 8.93 -3.84
C ALA A 5 0.71 10.18 -2.97
N GLY A 6 1.09 9.97 -1.72
CA GLY A 6 1.38 11.05 -0.77
C GLY A 6 2.73 11.73 -1.02
N GLU A 7 2.71 13.06 -1.17
CA GLU A 7 3.90 13.91 -1.40
C GLU A 7 4.91 13.88 -0.23
N GLY A 8 4.50 13.47 0.97
CA GLY A 8 5.39 13.44 2.12
C GLY A 8 5.94 14.82 2.49
N LYS A 9 5.12 15.89 2.38
CA LYS A 9 5.50 17.32 2.58
C LYS A 9 6.38 17.63 3.79
N ARG A 10 6.35 16.81 4.85
CA ARG A 10 7.24 16.92 6.03
C ARG A 10 8.70 16.55 5.73
N MET A 11 8.98 15.91 4.59
CA MET A 11 10.29 15.41 4.19
C MET A 11 10.84 16.22 3.02
N LYS A 12 11.89 16.99 3.28
CA LYS A 12 12.59 17.85 2.31
C LYS A 12 13.53 17.03 1.40
N ARG A 13 13.00 16.06 0.67
CA ARG A 13 13.78 15.18 -0.23
C ARG A 13 13.16 15.12 -1.62
N ASP A 14 14.00 14.85 -2.61
CA ASP A 14 13.58 14.81 -4.02
C ASP A 14 12.97 13.46 -4.46
N LEU A 15 12.96 12.50 -3.53
CA LEU A 15 12.44 11.15 -3.72
C LEU A 15 11.04 11.01 -3.09
N PRO A 16 10.07 10.32 -3.74
CA PRO A 16 8.78 9.97 -3.13
C PRO A 16 8.95 9.32 -1.76
N LYS A 17 8.04 9.64 -0.82
CA LYS A 17 8.11 9.11 0.55
C LYS A 17 8.24 7.59 0.57
N ALA A 18 7.45 6.88 -0.22
CA ALA A 18 7.44 5.43 -0.27
C ALA A 18 8.79 4.82 -0.72
N LEU A 19 9.60 5.56 -1.48
CA LEU A 19 10.91 5.09 -1.94
C LEU A 19 12.06 5.44 -0.99
N LEU A 20 11.82 6.24 0.05
CA LEU A 20 12.88 6.55 1.02
C LEU A 20 13.32 5.28 1.75
N PRO A 21 14.65 5.06 1.87
CA PRO A 21 15.18 3.85 2.47
C PRO A 21 14.98 3.87 3.99
N VAL A 22 14.56 2.74 4.53
CA VAL A 22 14.56 2.41 5.95
C VAL A 22 15.31 1.08 6.10
N LEU A 23 16.38 1.08 6.91
CA LEU A 23 17.28 -0.07 7.05
C LEU A 23 17.73 -0.61 5.68
N PHE A 24 18.25 0.29 4.83
CA PHE A 24 18.82 0.00 3.50
C PHE A 24 17.82 -0.46 2.43
N LYS A 25 16.52 -0.41 2.71
CA LYS A 25 15.48 -0.88 1.79
C LYS A 25 14.32 0.13 1.69
N PRO A 26 13.80 0.42 0.48
CA PRO A 26 12.66 1.32 0.32
C PRO A 26 11.46 0.89 1.16
N MET A 27 10.76 1.85 1.78
CA MET A 27 9.53 1.55 2.56
C MET A 27 8.49 0.79 1.72
N LEU A 28 8.35 1.13 0.45
CA LEU A 28 7.46 0.46 -0.49
C LEU A 28 7.78 -1.04 -0.61
N GLN A 29 9.07 -1.39 -0.70
CA GLN A 29 9.50 -2.77 -0.82
C GLN A 29 9.21 -3.57 0.46
N TRP A 30 9.35 -2.96 1.64
CA TRP A 30 8.95 -3.60 2.89
C TRP A 30 7.46 -3.96 2.91
N VAL A 31 6.61 -3.04 2.44
CA VAL A 31 5.15 -3.24 2.40
C VAL A 31 4.76 -4.30 1.37
N LEU A 32 5.37 -4.27 0.18
CA LEU A 32 5.16 -5.28 -0.87
C LEU A 32 5.52 -6.69 -0.38
N ASP A 33 6.68 -6.83 0.26
CA ASP A 33 7.13 -8.12 0.78
C ASP A 33 6.23 -8.64 1.90
N ALA A 34 5.78 -7.76 2.79
CA ALA A 34 4.84 -8.13 3.84
C ALA A 34 3.49 -8.61 3.26
N ALA A 35 2.98 -7.95 2.22
CA ALA A 35 1.77 -8.35 1.53
C ALA A 35 1.92 -9.71 0.85
N ARG A 36 3.03 -9.93 0.13
CA ARG A 36 3.34 -11.22 -0.51
C ARG A 36 3.48 -12.35 0.50
N ALA A 37 4.25 -12.13 1.56
CA ALA A 37 4.43 -13.11 2.63
C ALA A 37 3.12 -13.41 3.39
N ALA A 38 2.15 -12.49 3.33
CA ALA A 38 0.79 -12.73 3.83
C ALA A 38 -0.11 -13.52 2.86
N GLY A 39 0.36 -13.80 1.65
CA GLY A 39 -0.37 -14.54 0.62
C GLY A 39 -1.18 -13.65 -0.34
N ALA A 40 -0.91 -12.34 -0.39
CA ALA A 40 -1.52 -11.49 -1.42
C ALA A 40 -0.99 -11.88 -2.81
N GLY A 41 -1.89 -11.96 -3.80
CA GLY A 41 -1.55 -12.23 -5.20
C GLY A 41 -1.00 -11.00 -5.89
N ARG A 42 -1.75 -10.45 -6.85
CA ARG A 42 -1.36 -9.23 -7.58
C ARG A 42 -1.32 -8.00 -6.66
N ALA A 43 -0.37 -7.11 -6.90
CA ALA A 43 -0.26 -5.83 -6.23
C ALA A 43 -0.55 -4.69 -7.22
N CYS A 44 -1.24 -3.66 -6.74
CA CYS A 44 -1.37 -2.38 -7.42
C CYS A 44 -0.87 -1.29 -6.48
N VAL A 45 0.05 -0.45 -6.97
CA VAL A 45 0.60 0.69 -6.25
C VAL A 45 -0.04 1.96 -6.79
N VAL A 46 -0.78 2.67 -5.93
CA VAL A 46 -1.38 3.94 -6.29
C VAL A 46 -0.33 5.04 -6.15
N THR A 47 0.07 5.61 -7.28
CA THR A 47 1.13 6.63 -7.40
C THR A 47 0.52 8.04 -7.48
N GLY A 48 1.34 9.08 -7.31
CA GLY A 48 0.86 10.47 -7.29
C GLY A 48 1.97 11.44 -7.67
N CYS A 49 2.30 12.39 -6.80
CA CYS A 49 3.41 13.31 -7.06
C CYS A 49 4.71 12.52 -7.34
N ARG A 50 5.39 12.83 -8.45
CA ARG A 50 6.60 12.13 -8.92
C ARG A 50 6.36 10.63 -9.15
N HIS A 51 5.19 10.27 -9.68
CA HIS A 51 4.82 8.89 -9.96
C HIS A 51 5.83 8.16 -10.83
N GLU A 52 6.47 8.87 -11.75
CA GLU A 52 7.45 8.34 -12.70
C GLU A 52 8.62 7.67 -11.98
N GLN A 53 9.03 8.20 -10.82
CA GLN A 53 10.09 7.61 -10.00
C GLN A 53 9.65 6.30 -9.35
N VAL A 54 8.39 6.23 -8.89
CA VAL A 54 7.81 5.00 -8.32
C VAL A 54 7.61 3.94 -9.39
N GLU A 55 7.10 4.33 -10.55
CA GLU A 55 6.88 3.45 -11.69
C GLU A 55 8.19 2.90 -12.25
N ALA A 56 9.21 3.75 -12.42
CA ALA A 56 10.54 3.30 -12.83
C ALA A 56 11.14 2.31 -11.83
N TRP A 57 11.04 2.60 -10.52
CA TRP A 57 11.51 1.69 -9.49
C TRP A 57 10.78 0.33 -9.53
N LEU A 58 9.45 0.34 -9.67
CA LEU A 58 8.65 -0.89 -9.80
C LEU A 58 9.00 -1.67 -11.06
N ALA A 59 9.18 -1.01 -12.20
CA ALA A 59 9.56 -1.69 -13.44
C ALA A 59 10.88 -2.48 -13.32
N GLU A 60 11.83 -1.95 -12.53
CA GLU A 60 13.13 -2.60 -12.30
C GLU A 60 13.06 -3.68 -11.20
N HIS A 61 12.33 -3.44 -10.12
CA HIS A 61 12.40 -4.27 -8.90
C HIS A 61 11.18 -5.19 -8.69
N ASP A 62 10.06 -4.88 -9.34
CA ASP A 62 8.77 -5.55 -9.17
C ASP A 62 7.87 -5.42 -10.42
N PRO A 63 8.27 -6.01 -11.56
CA PRO A 63 7.58 -5.82 -12.84
C PRO A 63 6.18 -6.43 -12.90
N GLU A 64 5.79 -7.24 -11.91
CA GLU A 64 4.43 -7.79 -11.80
C GLU A 64 3.46 -6.84 -11.06
N ALA A 65 3.97 -5.80 -10.39
CA ALA A 65 3.15 -4.81 -9.74
C ALA A 65 2.57 -3.83 -10.76
N GLU A 66 1.25 -3.65 -10.72
CA GLU A 66 0.56 -2.65 -11.53
C GLU A 66 0.57 -1.30 -10.83
N THR A 67 0.40 -0.22 -11.60
CA THR A 67 0.29 1.14 -11.05
C THR A 67 -1.06 1.76 -11.37
N ALA A 68 -1.52 2.63 -10.48
CA ALA A 68 -2.68 3.46 -10.71
C ALA A 68 -2.34 4.91 -10.35
N TYR A 69 -2.40 5.82 -11.32
CA TYR A 69 -2.01 7.20 -11.11
C TYR A 69 -3.14 8.02 -10.49
N GLN A 70 -2.84 8.70 -9.38
CA GLN A 70 -3.72 9.68 -8.74
C GLN A 70 -3.26 11.10 -9.09
N PRO A 71 -3.88 11.77 -10.09
CA PRO A 71 -3.47 13.12 -10.50
C PRO A 71 -3.76 14.18 -9.43
N GLU A 72 -4.89 14.03 -8.72
CA GLU A 72 -5.34 14.95 -7.69
C GLU A 72 -5.46 14.29 -6.32
N ARG A 73 -4.93 14.95 -5.30
CA ARG A 73 -4.84 14.41 -3.93
C ARG A 73 -6.11 14.67 -3.12
N LEU A 74 -7.21 14.08 -3.59
CA LEU A 74 -8.54 14.18 -2.96
C LEU A 74 -8.75 13.16 -1.82
N GLY A 75 -7.65 12.70 -1.19
CA GLY A 75 -7.66 11.76 -0.06
C GLY A 75 -7.61 10.28 -0.43
N THR A 76 -7.61 9.44 0.61
CA THR A 76 -7.43 7.98 0.54
C THR A 76 -8.54 7.28 -0.24
N GLY A 77 -9.79 7.73 -0.08
CA GLY A 77 -10.92 7.17 -0.85
C GLY A 77 -10.77 7.40 -2.35
N HIS A 78 -10.30 8.59 -2.76
CA HIS A 78 -9.96 8.86 -4.16
C HIS A 78 -8.83 7.96 -4.65
N ALA A 79 -7.78 7.76 -3.84
CA ALA A 79 -6.67 6.89 -4.18
C ALA A 79 -7.12 5.44 -4.45
N VAL A 80 -8.00 4.89 -3.60
CA VAL A 80 -8.59 3.56 -3.82
C VAL A 80 -9.40 3.52 -5.12
N ARG A 81 -10.16 4.59 -5.42
CA ARG A 81 -10.94 4.68 -6.68
C ARG A 81 -10.06 4.66 -7.93
N MET A 82 -8.83 5.18 -7.88
CA MET A 82 -7.92 5.13 -9.04
C MET A 82 -7.54 3.70 -9.44
N ALA A 83 -7.56 2.76 -8.50
CA ALA A 83 -7.29 1.35 -8.76
C ALA A 83 -8.57 0.51 -8.98
N SER A 84 -9.68 1.14 -9.38
CA SER A 84 -10.96 0.43 -9.61
C SER A 84 -10.85 -0.63 -10.71
N GLU A 85 -10.11 -0.36 -11.78
CA GLU A 85 -9.92 -1.32 -12.89
C GLU A 85 -9.15 -2.56 -12.41
N PHE A 86 -8.04 -2.35 -11.69
CA PHE A 86 -7.29 -3.41 -11.05
C PHE A 86 -8.15 -4.26 -10.10
N ILE A 87 -8.95 -3.61 -9.25
CA ILE A 87 -9.85 -4.32 -8.32
C ILE A 87 -10.87 -5.16 -9.10
N ARG A 88 -11.49 -4.62 -10.15
CA ARG A 88 -12.45 -5.37 -10.98
C ARG A 88 -11.80 -6.56 -11.68
N ALA A 89 -10.57 -6.40 -12.16
CA ALA A 89 -9.84 -7.45 -12.84
C ALA A 89 -9.44 -8.60 -11.90
N HIS A 90 -9.02 -8.29 -10.66
CA HIS A 90 -8.33 -9.25 -9.80
C HIS A 90 -9.07 -9.67 -8.53
N ALA A 91 -10.02 -8.89 -8.02
CA ALA A 91 -10.68 -9.23 -6.76
C ALA A 91 -11.68 -10.37 -6.95
N GLN A 92 -12.47 -10.42 -8.03
CA GLN A 92 -13.38 -11.52 -8.43
C GLN A 92 -14.11 -12.26 -7.28
N GLY A 93 -14.65 -11.53 -6.29
CA GLY A 93 -15.34 -12.10 -5.12
C GLY A 93 -14.46 -12.39 -3.89
N GLY A 94 -13.15 -12.19 -3.99
CA GLY A 94 -12.19 -12.17 -2.90
C GLY A 94 -12.07 -10.81 -2.20
N SER A 95 -11.25 -10.77 -1.16
CA SER A 95 -11.01 -9.58 -0.33
C SER A 95 -9.94 -8.67 -0.91
N VAL A 96 -10.11 -7.36 -0.78
CA VAL A 96 -9.11 -6.35 -1.16
C VAL A 96 -8.33 -5.90 0.07
N LEU A 97 -7.01 -6.09 0.05
CA LEU A 97 -6.10 -5.54 1.05
C LEU A 97 -5.64 -4.13 0.66
N VAL A 98 -5.83 -3.16 1.55
CA VAL A 98 -5.38 -1.77 1.37
C VAL A 98 -4.31 -1.44 2.42
N LEU A 99 -3.10 -1.12 1.97
CA LEU A 99 -1.97 -0.74 2.83
C LEU A 99 -1.45 0.64 2.46
N ASN A 100 -0.84 1.35 3.41
CA ASN A 100 -0.05 2.55 3.10
C ASN A 100 1.37 2.15 2.71
N GLY A 101 1.95 2.81 1.70
CA GLY A 101 3.31 2.55 1.21
C GLY A 101 4.43 3.05 2.14
N ASP A 102 4.08 3.68 3.26
CA ASP A 102 5.00 4.26 4.24
C ASP A 102 4.96 3.56 5.61
N ALA A 103 4.41 2.34 5.67
CA ALA A 103 4.32 1.52 6.88
C ALA A 103 5.27 0.31 6.82
N PRO A 104 6.61 0.51 6.83
CA PRO A 104 7.58 -0.56 6.53
C PRO A 104 7.60 -1.70 7.56
N PHE A 105 7.07 -1.48 8.77
CA PHE A 105 7.10 -2.48 9.84
C PHE A 105 5.77 -3.22 10.02
N LEU A 106 4.82 -3.05 9.10
CA LEU A 106 3.62 -3.88 9.09
C LEU A 106 4.00 -5.30 8.67
N GLY A 107 3.91 -6.25 9.61
CA GLY A 107 4.29 -7.64 9.36
C GLY A 107 3.19 -8.48 8.71
N ALA A 108 3.61 -9.50 7.94
CA ALA A 108 2.71 -10.47 7.33
C ALA A 108 1.78 -11.19 8.33
N ALA A 109 2.23 -11.41 9.56
CA ALA A 109 1.42 -12.01 10.62
C ALA A 109 0.20 -11.16 10.98
N ALA A 110 0.35 -9.83 11.05
CA ALA A 110 -0.75 -8.91 11.32
C ALA A 110 -1.77 -8.91 10.17
N ILE A 111 -1.27 -8.87 8.92
CA ILE A 111 -2.11 -8.93 7.72
C ILE A 111 -2.90 -10.24 7.67
N ARG A 112 -2.26 -11.40 7.87
CA ARG A 112 -2.94 -12.71 7.93
C ARG A 112 -3.94 -12.80 9.08
N GLY A 113 -3.61 -12.21 10.24
CA GLY A 113 -4.51 -12.13 11.39
C GLY A 113 -5.80 -11.37 11.03
N ALA A 114 -5.65 -10.21 10.39
CA ALA A 114 -6.77 -9.40 9.93
C ALA A 114 -7.61 -10.11 8.88
N LEU A 115 -6.98 -10.73 7.87
CA LEU A 115 -7.69 -11.49 6.83
C LEU A 115 -8.46 -12.68 7.41
N ARG A 116 -7.84 -13.45 8.32
CA ARG A 116 -8.54 -14.56 8.99
C ARG A 116 -9.76 -14.09 9.76
N ARG A 117 -9.65 -12.98 10.50
CA ARG A 117 -10.79 -12.37 11.22
C ARG A 117 -11.87 -11.88 10.26
N HIS A 118 -11.47 -11.20 9.19
CA HIS A 118 -12.36 -10.68 8.16
C HIS A 118 -13.24 -11.78 7.56
N LEU A 119 -12.63 -12.89 7.14
CA LEU A 119 -13.32 -14.02 6.54
C LEU A 119 -14.17 -14.80 7.55
N ARG A 120 -13.63 -15.09 8.73
CA ARG A 120 -14.33 -15.87 9.77
C ARG A 120 -15.60 -15.16 10.25
N ASP A 121 -15.53 -13.86 10.47
CA ASP A 121 -16.63 -13.08 11.05
C ASP A 121 -17.59 -12.56 9.96
N GLY A 122 -17.30 -12.78 8.67
CA GLY A 122 -18.12 -12.28 7.56
C GLY A 122 -18.15 -10.74 7.49
N ASN A 123 -17.07 -10.08 7.90
CA ASN A 123 -17.03 -8.63 8.00
C ASN A 123 -17.04 -7.97 6.62
N ALA A 124 -17.80 -6.89 6.44
CA ALA A 124 -17.69 -6.06 5.23
C ALA A 124 -16.33 -5.33 5.18
N VAL A 125 -15.82 -4.89 6.33
CA VAL A 125 -14.52 -4.20 6.47
C VAL A 125 -13.84 -4.66 7.75
N THR A 126 -12.51 -4.81 7.72
CA THR A 126 -11.71 -5.09 8.90
C THR A 126 -10.51 -4.15 8.94
N LEU A 127 -10.34 -3.44 10.06
CA LEU A 127 -9.26 -2.48 10.26
C LEU A 127 -8.20 -3.07 11.19
N ILE A 128 -6.94 -2.91 10.79
CA ILE A 128 -5.79 -3.15 11.67
C ILE A 128 -5.57 -1.89 12.48
N SER A 129 -5.59 -2.02 13.81
CA SER A 129 -5.35 -0.92 14.73
C SER A 129 -4.26 -1.28 15.75
N ALA A 130 -3.74 -0.26 16.41
CA ALA A 130 -2.79 -0.39 17.50
C ALA A 130 -3.24 0.50 18.66
N ARG A 131 -2.80 0.17 19.88
CA ARG A 131 -2.88 1.07 21.04
C ARG A 131 -1.48 1.63 21.28
N LEU A 132 -1.38 2.95 21.26
CA LEU A 132 -0.15 3.69 21.51
C LEU A 132 -0.31 4.42 22.84
N GLU A 133 0.79 4.53 23.59
CA GLU A 133 0.81 5.37 24.80
C GLU A 133 0.62 6.85 24.44
N ASP A 134 1.18 7.28 23.30
CA ASP A 134 1.00 8.62 22.73
C ASP A 134 0.54 8.55 21.25
N PRO A 135 -0.70 9.00 20.93
CA PRO A 135 -1.23 9.03 19.57
C PRO A 135 -1.00 10.36 18.81
N THR A 136 -0.29 11.34 19.36
CA THR A 136 -0.29 12.75 18.86
C THR A 136 0.71 13.09 17.72
N GLY A 137 1.20 12.08 16.98
CA GLY A 137 2.26 12.24 15.95
C GLY A 137 2.01 13.18 14.76
#